data_AF-A0A1V6RCA5-F1
#
_entry.id   AF-A0A1V6RCA5-F1
#
_cell.length_a   1.000
_cell.length_b   1.000
_cell.length_c   1.000
_cell.angle_alpha   90.00
_cell.angle_beta   90.00
_cell.angle_gamma   90.00
#
_symmetry.space_group_name_H-M   'P 1'
#
loop_
_entity.id
_entity.type
_entity.pdbx_description
1 polymer ?
#
loop_
_entity_poly.entity_id
_entity_poly.type
_entity_poly.pdbx_seq_one_letter_code
_entity_poly.pdbx_strand_id
1 'polypeptide(L)'
;MTTVVSSLTPIRTDGHKLWKLLFQLSFSDDSPASLAVLRAMLSVASLYRYGHGDEPLRLKTSALESLNTSMSGRITGTTEIYQHAAVGMLLCAFEIFQPSESSFEWPLYVSGAKSMLHVICDGGYPKLMEADLLILWVHYHDILGKFTSRHWRVQSAENASIFKIPGMASTLASVAHDQVLGIFGCSLEMMNLIARMSEINPDSKIPDNQYTEQAILDSIEHELMAINQDITHLIGTNSAEEVEHGRKISKLYQLAALIYFERVLKHYSTGGRLARWSAEAFDIIQQLDICERPFPLFFVACEAHTDTQREVILSILRRTQKVSSQRRLYAVHGMIESMWVQYDLASDQGGTSYVDVLDTIMSSNKLLPTLA
;
A
#
# COMPACT_ATOMS: atom_id res chain seq x y z
N MET A 1 -3.45 10.96 19.96
CA MET A 1 -3.97 9.64 19.50
C MET A 1 -4.85 9.78 18.26
N THR A 2 -5.79 10.74 18.21
CA THR A 2 -6.56 11.07 17.00
C THR A 2 -5.72 11.37 15.75
N THR A 3 -4.52 11.91 15.92
CA THR A 3 -3.54 12.16 14.85
C THR A 3 -2.82 10.92 14.31
N VAL A 4 -2.70 9.85 15.11
CA VAL A 4 -2.18 8.55 14.66
C VAL A 4 -3.21 7.87 13.76
N VAL A 5 -4.49 8.01 14.10
CA VAL A 5 -5.63 7.46 13.36
C VAL A 5 -5.72 8.03 11.95
N SER A 6 -5.53 9.35 11.78
CA SER A 6 -5.51 10.00 10.47
C SER A 6 -4.31 9.57 9.62
N SER A 7 -3.21 9.15 10.24
CA SER A 7 -2.03 8.71 9.49
C SER A 7 -2.22 7.35 8.83
N LEU A 8 -3.06 6.46 9.38
CA LEU A 8 -3.25 5.09 8.86
C LEU A 8 -4.19 5.05 7.65
N THR A 9 -5.18 5.96 7.61
CA THR A 9 -6.10 6.09 6.49
C THR A 9 -6.49 7.56 6.29
N PRO A 10 -6.36 8.14 5.09
CA PRO A 10 -6.74 9.53 4.82
C PRO A 10 -8.26 9.77 4.91
N ILE A 11 -9.10 8.73 4.80
CA ILE A 11 -10.53 8.88 5.09
C ILE A 11 -10.76 8.62 6.59
N ARG A 12 -11.00 9.70 7.32
CA ARG A 12 -11.12 9.73 8.79
C ARG A 12 -12.15 8.75 9.37
N THR A 13 -13.19 8.40 8.60
CA THR A 13 -14.27 7.49 9.03
C THR A 13 -13.81 6.05 9.14
N ASP A 14 -13.03 5.53 8.18
CA ASP A 14 -12.50 4.16 8.25
C ASP A 14 -11.35 4.04 9.25
N GLY A 15 -10.52 5.07 9.36
CA GLY A 15 -9.48 5.13 10.39
C GLY A 15 -10.05 5.04 11.80
N HIS A 16 -11.13 5.76 12.08
CA HIS A 16 -11.78 5.71 13.38
C HIS A 16 -12.37 4.32 13.70
N LYS A 17 -13.02 3.68 12.72
CA LYS A 17 -13.56 2.31 12.87
C LYS A 17 -12.44 1.29 13.10
N LEU A 18 -11.36 1.35 12.31
CA LEU A 18 -10.20 0.47 12.49
C LEU A 18 -9.57 0.67 13.88
N TRP A 19 -9.42 1.91 14.32
CA TRP A 19 -8.91 2.20 15.65
C TRP A 19 -9.81 1.68 16.76
N LYS A 20 -11.13 1.86 16.65
CA LYS A 20 -12.10 1.30 17.58
C LYS A 20 -11.97 -0.23 17.67
N LEU A 21 -11.83 -0.91 16.54
CA LEU A 21 -11.57 -2.35 16.50
C LEU A 21 -10.26 -2.70 17.23
N LEU A 22 -9.16 -1.99 16.95
CA LEU A 22 -7.88 -2.23 17.63
C LEU A 22 -7.99 -2.03 19.15
N PHE A 23 -8.72 -1.01 19.60
CA PHE A 23 -9.03 -0.80 21.02
C PHE A 23 -9.80 -2.00 21.60
N GLN A 24 -10.87 -2.43 20.94
CA GLN A 24 -11.66 -3.58 21.38
C GLN A 24 -10.80 -4.85 21.49
N LEU A 25 -9.91 -5.10 20.52
CA LEU A 25 -8.98 -6.23 20.54
C LEU A 25 -7.92 -6.11 21.64
N SER A 26 -7.48 -4.90 21.99
CA SER A 26 -6.47 -4.68 23.04
C SER A 26 -7.01 -4.80 24.47
N PHE A 27 -8.33 -4.63 24.64
CA PHE A 27 -9.01 -4.65 25.95
C PHE A 27 -10.05 -5.78 26.03
N SER A 28 -9.99 -6.78 25.16
CA SER A 28 -10.96 -7.88 25.18
C SER A 28 -10.78 -8.80 26.38
N ASP A 29 -9.55 -8.98 26.87
CA ASP A 29 -9.20 -9.78 28.06
C ASP A 29 -7.77 -9.47 28.55
N ASP A 30 -7.32 -10.18 29.59
CA ASP A 30 -5.96 -10.11 30.14
C ASP A 30 -4.97 -11.09 29.47
N SER A 31 -5.29 -11.60 28.27
CA SER A 31 -4.44 -12.56 27.56
C SER A 31 -3.15 -11.90 27.04
N PRO A 32 -2.08 -12.70 26.81
CA PRO A 32 -0.87 -12.18 26.17
C PRO A 32 -1.13 -11.58 24.78
N ALA A 33 -2.16 -12.04 24.05
CA ALA A 33 -2.53 -11.52 22.74
C ALA A 33 -3.16 -10.12 22.82
N SER A 34 -4.10 -9.88 23.74
CA SER A 34 -4.65 -8.55 24.03
C SER A 34 -3.54 -7.56 24.39
N LEU A 35 -2.63 -7.99 25.27
CA LEU A 35 -1.49 -7.19 25.71
C LEU A 35 -0.50 -6.89 24.56
N ALA A 36 -0.31 -7.83 23.63
CA ALA A 36 0.50 -7.60 22.44
C ALA A 36 -0.08 -6.48 21.56
N VAL A 37 -1.40 -6.47 21.34
CA VAL A 37 -2.08 -5.41 20.58
C VAL A 37 -1.86 -4.06 21.26
N LEU A 38 -2.10 -3.97 22.57
CA LEU A 38 -1.92 -2.73 23.33
C LEU A 38 -0.48 -2.19 23.20
N ARG A 39 0.53 -3.06 23.37
CA ARG A 39 1.94 -2.68 23.27
C ARG A 39 2.33 -2.24 21.86
N ALA A 40 1.83 -2.91 20.83
CA ALA A 40 2.04 -2.51 19.43
C ALA A 40 1.35 -1.18 19.09
N MET A 41 0.16 -0.91 19.64
CA MET A 41 -0.49 0.39 19.49
C MET A 41 0.31 1.50 20.17
N LEU A 42 0.83 1.24 21.38
CA LEU A 42 1.66 2.18 22.11
C LEU A 42 2.99 2.44 21.39
N SER A 43 3.61 1.43 20.76
CA SER A 43 4.85 1.60 20.00
C SER A 43 4.64 2.53 18.81
N VAL A 44 3.59 2.30 18.00
CA VAL A 44 3.24 3.17 16.86
C VAL A 44 2.88 4.58 17.32
N ALA A 45 2.10 4.71 18.41
CA ALA A 45 1.73 6.02 18.95
C ALA A 45 2.93 6.79 19.51
N SER A 46 3.86 6.09 20.16
CA SER A 46 5.11 6.66 20.67
C SER A 46 6.01 7.12 19.52
N LEU A 47 6.16 6.28 18.49
CA LEU A 47 6.91 6.62 17.27
C LEU A 47 6.33 7.85 16.58
N TYR A 48 5.01 7.92 16.42
CA TYR A 48 4.35 9.07 15.81
C TYR A 48 4.56 10.35 16.64
N ARG A 49 4.41 10.29 17.96
CA ARG A 49 4.44 11.47 18.83
C ARG A 49 5.86 11.99 19.09
N TYR A 50 6.81 11.08 19.31
CA TYR A 50 8.15 11.42 19.78
C TYR A 50 9.23 11.15 18.74
N GLY A 51 8.89 10.52 17.62
CA GLY A 51 9.85 10.16 16.59
C GLY A 51 10.75 8.99 17.00
N HIS A 52 12.01 9.04 16.57
CA HIS A 52 12.96 7.95 16.83
C HIS A 52 13.40 7.98 18.30
N GLY A 53 13.53 6.80 18.91
CA GLY A 53 14.08 6.66 20.25
C GLY A 53 13.95 5.24 20.78
N ASP A 54 14.47 5.02 21.99
CA ASP A 54 14.48 3.70 22.63
C ASP A 54 13.06 3.27 23.05
N GLU A 55 12.18 4.21 23.39
CA GLU A 55 10.85 3.88 23.92
C GLU A 55 9.93 3.20 22.89
N PRO A 56 9.75 3.73 21.65
CA PRO A 56 8.99 3.01 20.62
C PRO A 56 9.56 1.62 20.32
N LEU A 57 10.89 1.46 20.29
CA LEU A 57 11.55 0.18 20.04
C LEU A 57 11.34 -0.80 21.20
N ARG A 58 11.46 -0.35 22.45
CA ARG A 58 11.19 -1.16 23.63
C ARG A 58 9.75 -1.68 23.62
N LEU A 59 8.78 -0.82 23.28
CA LEU A 59 7.38 -1.21 23.14
C LEU A 59 7.16 -2.22 21.99
N LYS A 60 7.86 -2.06 20.85
CA LYS A 60 7.88 -3.04 19.76
C LYS A 60 8.37 -4.41 20.26
N THR A 61 9.51 -4.44 20.95
CA THR A 61 10.08 -5.68 21.52
C THR A 61 9.12 -6.33 22.51
N SER A 62 8.54 -5.56 23.43
CA SER A 62 7.56 -6.11 24.39
C SER A 62 6.27 -6.61 23.73
N ALA A 63 5.86 -6.03 22.59
CA ALA A 63 4.74 -6.54 21.81
C ALA A 63 5.08 -7.91 21.19
N LEU A 64 6.27 -8.05 20.63
CA LEU A 64 6.77 -9.32 20.07
C LEU A 64 6.89 -10.42 21.14
N GLU A 65 7.40 -10.08 22.34
CA GLU A 65 7.47 -11.01 23.47
C GLU A 65 6.08 -11.50 23.90
N SER A 66 5.11 -10.59 24.00
CA SER A 66 3.71 -10.92 24.30
C SER A 66 3.09 -11.80 23.22
N LEU A 67 3.34 -11.49 21.94
CA LEU A 67 2.85 -12.26 20.81
C LEU A 67 3.42 -13.69 20.84
N ASN A 68 4.73 -13.83 21.06
CA ASN A 68 5.40 -15.12 21.17
C ASN A 68 4.87 -15.96 22.35
N THR A 69 4.57 -15.29 23.47
CA THR A 69 3.95 -15.93 24.63
C THR A 69 2.55 -16.49 24.30
N SER A 70 1.72 -15.73 23.56
CA SER A 70 0.42 -16.23 23.08
C SER A 70 0.59 -17.37 22.07
N MET A 71 1.52 -17.26 21.12
CA MET A 71 1.80 -18.31 20.13
C MET A 71 2.35 -19.61 20.74
N SER A 72 2.93 -19.56 21.94
CA SER A 72 3.39 -20.76 22.66
C SER A 72 2.23 -21.63 23.16
N GLY A 73 1.03 -21.07 23.27
CA GLY A 73 -0.21 -21.81 23.52
C GLY A 73 -0.87 -22.30 22.24
N ARG A 74 -1.92 -23.12 22.37
CA ARG A 74 -2.83 -23.38 21.25
C ARG A 74 -3.69 -22.14 21.05
N ILE A 75 -3.73 -21.60 19.83
CA ILE A 75 -4.67 -20.53 19.47
C ILE A 75 -6.09 -21.13 19.52
N THR A 76 -6.95 -20.57 20.37
CA THR A 76 -8.24 -21.20 20.71
C THR A 76 -9.47 -20.46 20.20
N GLY A 77 -9.35 -19.18 19.84
CA GLY A 77 -10.49 -18.34 19.50
C GLY A 77 -10.27 -17.41 18.32
N THR A 78 -11.37 -17.00 17.67
CA THR A 78 -11.36 -16.05 16.56
C THR A 78 -10.81 -14.67 16.96
N THR A 79 -11.12 -14.21 18.16
CA THR A 79 -10.58 -12.97 18.73
C THR A 79 -9.06 -13.00 18.78
N GLU A 80 -8.48 -14.11 19.24
CA GLU A 80 -7.02 -14.28 19.32
C GLU A 80 -6.38 -14.20 17.93
N ILE A 81 -7.00 -14.80 16.91
CA ILE A 81 -6.52 -14.70 15.52
C ILE A 81 -6.55 -13.23 15.04
N TYR A 82 -7.63 -12.48 15.31
CA TYR A 82 -7.70 -11.07 14.95
C TYR A 82 -6.68 -10.21 15.71
N GLN A 83 -6.39 -10.54 16.96
CA GLN A 83 -5.33 -9.86 17.73
C GLN A 83 -3.96 -10.09 17.11
N HIS A 84 -3.63 -11.32 16.72
CA HIS A 84 -2.35 -11.64 16.05
C HIS A 84 -2.23 -10.89 14.73
N ALA A 85 -3.30 -10.87 13.92
CA ALA A 85 -3.32 -10.11 12.67
C ALA A 85 -3.19 -8.59 12.91
N ALA A 86 -3.84 -8.05 13.94
CA ALA A 86 -3.74 -6.65 14.32
C ALA A 86 -2.31 -6.27 14.77
N VAL A 87 -1.67 -7.11 15.59
CA VAL A 87 -0.27 -6.91 15.99
C VAL A 87 0.64 -6.89 14.77
N GLY A 88 0.48 -7.86 13.85
CA GLY A 88 1.24 -7.89 12.59
C GLY A 88 1.10 -6.59 11.81
N MET A 89 -0.13 -6.08 11.62
CA MET A 89 -0.32 -4.84 10.87
C MET A 89 0.20 -3.58 11.58
N LEU A 90 0.13 -3.53 12.91
CA LEU A 90 0.73 -2.45 13.69
C LEU A 90 2.26 -2.46 13.62
N LEU A 91 2.89 -3.65 13.68
CA LEU A 91 4.33 -3.80 13.51
C LEU A 91 4.76 -3.50 12.07
N CYS A 92 3.97 -3.87 11.07
CA CYS A 92 4.15 -3.45 9.68
C CYS A 92 4.16 -1.92 9.56
N ALA A 93 3.17 -1.24 10.13
CA ALA A 93 3.12 0.22 10.14
C ALA A 93 4.32 0.85 10.85
N PHE A 94 4.76 0.26 11.97
CA PHE A 94 5.95 0.68 12.69
C PHE A 94 7.20 0.66 11.81
N GLU A 95 7.48 -0.46 11.14
CA GLU A 95 8.63 -0.63 10.24
C GLU A 95 8.58 0.33 9.05
N ILE A 96 7.39 0.56 8.50
CA ILE A 96 7.21 1.49 7.39
C ILE A 96 7.47 2.94 7.85
N PHE A 97 7.09 3.30 9.08
CA PHE A 97 7.30 4.65 9.64
C PHE A 97 8.72 4.85 10.16
N GLN A 98 9.42 3.77 10.52
CA GLN A 98 10.81 3.79 10.93
C GLN A 98 11.59 2.77 10.08
N PRO A 99 11.93 3.12 8.82
CA PRO A 99 12.81 2.28 8.04
C PRO A 99 14.15 2.20 8.75
N SER A 100 14.47 1.03 9.30
CA SER A 100 15.80 0.72 9.81
C SER A 100 16.67 0.27 8.63
N GLU A 101 17.88 0.80 8.52
CA GLU A 101 18.84 0.35 7.50
C GLU A 101 19.27 -1.11 7.71
N SER A 102 19.09 -1.67 8.92
CA SER A 102 19.56 -2.99 9.32
C SER A 102 18.49 -4.07 9.37
N SER A 103 17.21 -3.71 9.47
CA SER A 103 16.09 -4.64 9.57
C SER A 103 14.84 -4.00 8.99
N PHE A 104 14.21 -4.66 8.03
CA PHE A 104 12.97 -4.16 7.46
C PHE A 104 12.06 -5.34 7.19
N GLU A 105 11.18 -5.55 8.15
CA GLU A 105 10.47 -6.81 8.34
C GLU A 105 8.98 -6.70 7.99
N TRP A 106 8.52 -5.53 7.53
CA TRP A 106 7.10 -5.32 7.22
C TRP A 106 6.50 -6.39 6.30
N PRO A 107 7.20 -6.95 5.28
CA PRO A 107 6.64 -8.01 4.46
C PRO A 107 6.33 -9.27 5.28
N LEU A 108 7.19 -9.60 6.26
CA LEU A 108 7.00 -10.74 7.16
C LEU A 108 5.78 -10.53 8.06
N TYR A 109 5.60 -9.32 8.60
CA TYR A 109 4.44 -9.01 9.44
C TYR A 109 3.12 -9.09 8.66
N VAL A 110 3.09 -8.60 7.42
CA VAL A 110 1.91 -8.74 6.53
C VAL A 110 1.64 -10.20 6.20
N SER A 111 2.68 -10.96 5.86
CA SER A 111 2.59 -12.40 5.57
C SER A 111 2.07 -13.20 6.76
N GLY A 112 2.54 -12.90 7.97
CA GLY A 112 2.06 -13.48 9.22
C GLY A 112 0.59 -13.14 9.50
N ALA A 113 0.22 -11.87 9.40
CA ALA A 113 -1.16 -11.42 9.60
C ALA A 113 -2.12 -12.09 8.60
N LYS A 114 -1.70 -12.20 7.34
CA LYS A 114 -2.45 -12.89 6.28
C LYS A 114 -2.61 -14.38 6.55
N SER A 115 -1.56 -15.06 7.01
CA SER A 115 -1.62 -16.47 7.40
C SER A 115 -2.64 -16.71 8.51
N MET A 116 -2.68 -15.82 9.51
CA MET A 116 -3.63 -15.88 10.61
C MET A 116 -5.06 -15.71 10.12
N LEU A 117 -5.33 -14.68 9.31
CA LEU A 117 -6.67 -14.44 8.77
C LEU A 117 -7.15 -15.57 7.85
N HIS A 118 -6.26 -16.20 7.08
CA HIS A 118 -6.61 -17.32 6.21
C HIS A 118 -7.26 -18.49 6.98
N VAL A 119 -6.87 -18.72 8.25
CA VAL A 119 -7.49 -19.74 9.12
C VAL A 119 -8.97 -19.44 9.38
N ILE A 120 -9.34 -18.16 9.51
CA ILE A 120 -10.73 -17.73 9.69
C ILE A 120 -11.51 -17.93 8.39
N CYS A 121 -10.91 -17.53 7.28
CA CYS A 121 -11.52 -17.50 5.96
C CYS A 121 -11.89 -18.90 5.46
N ASP A 122 -11.00 -19.87 5.67
CA ASP A 122 -11.21 -21.27 5.25
C ASP A 122 -11.89 -22.12 6.32
N GLY A 123 -11.76 -21.73 7.59
CA GLY A 123 -12.23 -22.52 8.74
C GLY A 123 -13.72 -22.37 9.06
N GLY A 124 -14.47 -21.55 8.32
CA GLY A 124 -15.91 -21.32 8.55
C GLY A 124 -16.23 -20.62 9.88
N TYR A 125 -15.24 -19.92 10.46
CA TYR A 125 -15.39 -19.20 11.71
C TYR A 125 -16.30 -17.97 11.55
N PRO A 126 -17.09 -17.60 12.56
CA PRO A 126 -17.93 -16.41 12.50
C PRO A 126 -17.07 -15.16 12.35
N LYS A 127 -17.31 -14.40 11.27
CA LYS A 127 -16.63 -13.13 11.00
C LYS A 127 -17.04 -12.10 12.06
N LEU A 128 -16.07 -11.41 12.65
CA LEU A 128 -16.37 -10.24 13.49
C LEU A 128 -16.86 -9.10 12.58
N MET A 129 -18.03 -8.52 12.86
CA MET A 129 -18.69 -7.54 11.98
C MET A 129 -17.82 -6.35 11.54
N GLU A 130 -16.85 -5.93 12.37
CA GLU A 130 -15.94 -4.81 12.09
C GLU A 130 -14.55 -5.25 11.56
N ALA A 131 -14.26 -6.56 11.47
CA ALA A 131 -12.94 -7.07 11.09
C ALA A 131 -12.60 -6.96 9.60
N ASP A 132 -13.59 -6.61 8.76
CA ASP A 132 -13.39 -6.38 7.33
C ASP A 132 -12.31 -5.31 7.09
N LEU A 133 -12.25 -4.29 7.94
CA LEU A 133 -11.23 -3.24 7.85
C LEU A 133 -9.82 -3.79 8.11
N LEU A 134 -9.65 -4.73 9.04
CA LEU A 134 -8.35 -5.35 9.28
C LEU A 134 -7.94 -6.23 8.10
N ILE A 135 -8.88 -6.99 7.52
CA ILE A 135 -8.65 -7.83 6.34
C ILE A 135 -8.28 -6.95 5.14
N LEU A 136 -9.02 -5.86 4.90
CA LEU A 136 -8.72 -4.89 3.86
C LEU A 136 -7.33 -4.27 4.09
N TRP A 137 -6.97 -3.93 5.33
CA TRP A 137 -5.65 -3.37 5.61
C TRP A 137 -4.51 -4.36 5.29
N VAL A 138 -4.65 -5.64 5.66
CA VAL A 138 -3.70 -6.69 5.26
C VAL A 138 -3.66 -6.83 3.74
N HIS A 139 -4.81 -6.85 3.09
CA HIS A 139 -4.93 -7.02 1.64
C HIS A 139 -4.25 -5.89 0.86
N TYR A 140 -4.40 -4.64 1.33
CA TYR A 140 -3.75 -3.46 0.75
C TYR A 140 -2.22 -3.62 0.68
N HIS A 141 -1.61 -3.96 1.82
CA HIS A 141 -0.16 -4.11 1.93
C HIS A 141 0.33 -5.38 1.20
N ASP A 142 -0.46 -6.46 1.17
CA ASP A 142 -0.12 -7.68 0.40
C ASP A 142 -0.06 -7.39 -1.10
N ILE A 143 -1.07 -6.70 -1.65
CA ILE A 143 -1.10 -6.34 -3.09
C ILE A 143 0.08 -5.44 -3.44
N LEU A 144 0.29 -4.36 -2.68
CA LEU A 144 1.33 -3.40 -3.01
C LEU A 144 2.74 -3.94 -2.74
N GLY A 145 2.88 -4.84 -1.76
CA GLY A 145 4.10 -5.61 -1.56
C GLY A 145 4.44 -6.51 -2.74
N LYS A 146 3.47 -7.31 -3.20
CA LYS A 146 3.62 -8.12 -4.42
C LYS A 146 3.98 -7.27 -5.62
N PHE A 147 3.27 -6.17 -5.81
CA PHE A 147 3.52 -5.21 -6.88
C PHE A 147 4.96 -4.70 -6.84
N THR A 148 5.46 -4.23 -5.69
CA THR A 148 6.84 -3.76 -5.57
C THR A 148 7.87 -4.88 -5.74
N SER A 149 7.56 -6.09 -5.25
CA SER A 149 8.47 -7.24 -5.31
C SER A 149 8.76 -7.69 -6.73
N ARG A 150 7.82 -7.45 -7.66
CA ARG A 150 7.99 -7.68 -9.10
C ARG A 150 9.21 -6.93 -9.66
N HIS A 151 9.40 -5.69 -9.23
CA HIS A 151 10.47 -4.81 -9.71
C HIS A 151 11.74 -4.90 -8.85
N TRP A 152 11.64 -5.56 -7.69
CA TRP A 152 12.76 -5.74 -6.78
C TRP A 152 13.51 -7.03 -7.11
N ARG A 153 14.55 -6.92 -7.94
CA ARG A 153 15.36 -8.05 -8.43
C ARG A 153 16.34 -8.60 -7.38
N VAL A 154 16.53 -7.91 -6.24
CA VAL A 154 17.36 -8.37 -5.11
C VAL A 154 16.55 -9.34 -4.24
N GLN A 155 16.15 -10.48 -4.81
CA GLN A 155 15.44 -11.52 -4.07
C GLN A 155 16.44 -12.54 -3.52
N SER A 156 16.52 -12.65 -2.19
CA SER A 156 16.94 -13.91 -1.58
C SER A 156 15.84 -14.96 -1.79
N ALA A 157 16.18 -16.25 -1.76
CA ALA A 157 15.18 -17.32 -1.84
C ALA A 157 14.12 -17.21 -0.72
N GLU A 158 14.49 -16.65 0.43
CA GLU A 158 13.59 -16.37 1.56
C GLU A 158 12.59 -15.26 1.21
N ASN A 159 13.05 -14.16 0.62
CA ASN A 159 12.20 -13.03 0.23
C ASN A 159 11.16 -13.41 -0.83
N ALA A 160 11.53 -14.28 -1.78
CA ALA A 160 10.63 -14.78 -2.81
C ALA A 160 9.44 -15.57 -2.24
N SER A 161 9.55 -16.10 -1.00
CA SER A 161 8.50 -16.90 -0.36
C SER A 161 7.44 -16.09 0.40
N ILE A 162 7.77 -14.84 0.77
CA ILE A 162 6.95 -14.02 1.69
C ILE A 162 5.54 -13.75 1.16
N PHE A 163 5.39 -13.60 -0.15
CA PHE A 163 4.11 -13.27 -0.79
C PHE A 163 3.38 -14.45 -1.44
N LYS A 164 3.84 -15.70 -1.21
CA LYS A 164 3.26 -16.91 -1.82
C LYS A 164 1.95 -17.39 -1.19
N ILE A 165 1.54 -16.80 -0.05
CA ILE A 165 0.26 -17.17 0.59
C ILE A 165 -0.90 -16.79 -0.35
N PRO A 166 -1.89 -17.69 -0.56
CA PRO A 166 -3.06 -17.41 -1.39
C PRO A 166 -3.82 -16.14 -0.98
N GLY A 167 -4.49 -15.50 -1.93
CA GLY A 167 -5.27 -14.27 -1.69
C GLY A 167 -6.52 -14.51 -0.85
N MET A 168 -7.02 -13.46 -0.18
CA MET A 168 -8.21 -13.50 0.68
C MET A 168 -9.52 -13.16 -0.07
N ALA A 169 -9.61 -13.49 -1.36
CA ALA A 169 -10.68 -13.04 -2.25
C ALA A 169 -12.08 -13.50 -1.77
N SER A 170 -12.20 -14.73 -1.26
CA SER A 170 -13.45 -15.27 -0.72
C SER A 170 -13.99 -14.47 0.47
N THR A 171 -13.11 -13.84 1.24
CA THR A 171 -13.45 -13.10 2.47
C THR A 171 -13.94 -11.69 2.21
N LEU A 172 -13.61 -11.16 1.03
CA LEU A 172 -13.98 -9.82 0.58
C LEU A 172 -15.22 -9.82 -0.32
N ALA A 173 -15.86 -10.98 -0.53
CA ALA A 173 -17.07 -11.10 -1.35
C ALA A 173 -18.24 -10.22 -0.87
N SER A 174 -18.29 -9.89 0.44
CA SER A 174 -19.31 -9.00 1.02
C SER A 174 -18.99 -7.51 0.87
N VAL A 175 -17.80 -7.15 0.39
CA VAL A 175 -17.37 -5.75 0.25
C VAL A 175 -17.85 -5.21 -1.10
N ALA A 176 -18.43 -4.02 -1.11
CA ALA A 176 -18.80 -3.34 -2.36
C ALA A 176 -17.53 -3.05 -3.18
N HIS A 177 -17.48 -3.56 -4.41
CA HIS A 177 -16.26 -3.57 -5.22
C HIS A 177 -15.94 -2.21 -5.84
N ASP A 178 -16.98 -1.42 -6.14
CA ASP A 178 -16.93 -0.12 -6.80
C ASP A 178 -16.75 1.05 -5.83
N GLN A 179 -17.10 0.88 -4.54
CA GLN A 179 -17.00 1.94 -3.54
C GLN A 179 -15.55 2.28 -3.19
N VAL A 180 -15.22 3.57 -3.12
CA VAL A 180 -13.91 4.05 -2.65
C VAL A 180 -13.73 3.74 -1.17
N LEU A 181 -12.75 2.91 -0.84
CA LEU A 181 -12.47 2.50 0.53
C LEU A 181 -11.38 3.39 1.12
N GLY A 182 -11.57 3.89 2.34
CA GLY A 182 -10.63 4.78 3.00
C GLY A 182 -9.27 4.17 3.29
N ILE A 183 -9.23 2.86 3.51
CA ILE A 183 -7.99 2.11 3.68
C ILE A 183 -7.14 2.18 2.40
N PHE A 184 -7.74 1.93 1.24
CA PHE A 184 -7.03 1.92 -0.05
C PHE A 184 -6.83 3.32 -0.64
N GLY A 185 -7.83 4.20 -0.51
CA GLY A 185 -7.92 5.46 -1.25
C GLY A 185 -8.52 5.30 -2.65
N CYS A 186 -8.88 4.08 -3.01
CA CYS A 186 -9.54 3.70 -4.27
C CYS A 186 -10.53 2.56 -3.98
N SER A 187 -11.19 2.05 -5.02
CA SER A 187 -12.11 0.93 -4.88
C SER A 187 -11.38 -0.42 -4.75
N LEU A 188 -12.07 -1.44 -4.24
CA LEU A 188 -11.52 -2.81 -4.21
C LEU A 188 -11.26 -3.34 -5.62
N GLU A 189 -12.13 -3.01 -6.58
CA GLU A 189 -11.95 -3.32 -8.00
C GLU A 189 -10.63 -2.72 -8.54
N MET A 190 -10.34 -1.45 -8.21
CA MET A 190 -9.10 -0.79 -8.61
C MET A 190 -7.87 -1.49 -8.02
N MET A 191 -7.93 -1.88 -6.74
CA MET A 191 -6.86 -2.65 -6.10
C MET A 191 -6.65 -4.02 -6.75
N ASN A 192 -7.73 -4.71 -7.12
CA ASN A 192 -7.66 -6.00 -7.82
C ASN A 192 -7.05 -5.85 -9.22
N LEU A 193 -7.29 -4.74 -9.93
CA LEU A 193 -6.61 -4.45 -11.19
C LEU A 193 -5.11 -4.24 -11.00
N ILE A 194 -4.70 -3.53 -9.94
CA ILE A 194 -3.27 -3.37 -9.59
C ILE A 194 -2.63 -4.74 -9.28
N ALA A 195 -3.33 -5.61 -8.54
CA ALA A 195 -2.88 -6.96 -8.27
C ALA A 195 -2.69 -7.77 -9.56
N ARG A 196 -3.69 -7.79 -10.46
CA ARG A 196 -3.61 -8.47 -11.75
C ARG A 196 -2.44 -7.98 -12.60
N MET A 197 -2.23 -6.67 -12.68
CA MET A 197 -1.09 -6.10 -13.41
C MET A 197 0.26 -6.54 -12.84
N SER A 198 0.36 -6.77 -11.53
CA SER A 198 1.61 -7.24 -10.92
C SER A 198 1.97 -8.69 -11.27
N GLU A 199 0.98 -9.51 -11.64
CA GLU A 199 1.13 -10.95 -11.90
C GLU A 199 1.54 -11.26 -13.35
N ILE A 200 1.39 -10.32 -14.29
CA ILE A 200 1.67 -10.53 -15.72
C ILE A 200 3.18 -10.64 -15.95
N ASN A 201 3.74 -11.81 -16.24
CA ASN A 201 5.17 -11.93 -16.53
C ASN A 201 5.46 -11.78 -18.04
N PRO A 202 6.09 -10.68 -18.50
CA PRO A 202 6.38 -10.47 -19.93
C PRO A 202 7.47 -11.42 -20.44
N ASP A 203 8.31 -11.96 -19.55
CA ASP A 203 9.43 -12.85 -19.89
C ASP A 203 9.04 -14.34 -19.90
N SER A 204 7.74 -14.65 -19.78
CA SER A 204 7.23 -16.01 -19.91
C SER A 204 7.43 -16.50 -21.35
N LYS A 205 8.57 -17.15 -21.62
CA LYS A 205 8.96 -17.73 -22.93
C LYS A 205 8.11 -18.93 -23.34
N ILE A 206 6.81 -18.94 -23.05
CA ILE A 206 5.87 -19.97 -23.52
C ILE A 206 5.37 -19.50 -24.89
N PRO A 207 5.79 -20.14 -26.01
CA PRO A 207 5.52 -19.63 -27.36
C PRO A 207 4.05 -19.66 -27.79
N ASP A 208 3.18 -20.32 -27.02
CA ASP A 208 1.85 -20.75 -27.48
C ASP A 208 0.70 -19.82 -27.06
N ASN A 209 0.97 -18.67 -26.42
CA ASN A 209 -0.08 -17.90 -25.73
C ASN A 209 -0.12 -16.38 -26.01
N GLN A 210 0.57 -15.87 -27.05
CA GLN A 210 0.59 -14.43 -27.36
C GLN A 210 -0.80 -13.82 -27.56
N TYR A 211 -1.73 -14.55 -28.21
CA TYR A 211 -3.12 -14.11 -28.37
C TYR A 211 -3.85 -13.99 -27.02
N THR A 212 -3.56 -14.90 -26.09
CA THR A 212 -4.15 -14.90 -24.74
C THR A 212 -3.57 -13.76 -23.89
N GLU A 213 -2.27 -13.47 -24.01
CA GLU A 213 -1.63 -12.37 -23.30
C GLU A 213 -2.16 -11.02 -23.78
N GLN A 214 -2.27 -10.80 -25.09
CA GLN A 214 -2.83 -9.57 -25.63
C GLN A 214 -4.30 -9.39 -25.19
N ALA A 215 -5.10 -10.45 -25.20
CA ALA A 215 -6.49 -10.39 -24.71
C ALA A 215 -6.58 -10.03 -23.22
N ILE A 216 -5.66 -10.53 -22.39
CA ILE A 216 -5.57 -10.16 -20.97
C ILE A 216 -5.22 -8.68 -20.82
N LEU A 217 -4.23 -8.18 -21.59
CA LEU A 217 -3.85 -6.77 -21.57
C LEU A 217 -4.99 -5.86 -22.03
N ASP A 218 -5.69 -6.23 -23.12
CA ASP A 218 -6.83 -5.47 -23.63
C ASP A 218 -8.00 -5.45 -22.63
N SER A 219 -8.25 -6.58 -21.92
CA SER A 219 -9.23 -6.64 -20.83
C SER A 219 -8.86 -5.68 -19.70
N ILE A 220 -7.62 -5.71 -19.23
CA ILE A 220 -7.14 -4.84 -18.15
C ILE A 220 -7.24 -3.38 -18.57
N GLU A 221 -6.83 -3.03 -19.78
CA GLU A 221 -6.95 -1.66 -20.30
C GLU A 221 -8.40 -1.19 -20.34
N HIS A 222 -9.31 -2.03 -20.84
CA HIS A 222 -10.73 -1.72 -20.88
C HIS A 222 -11.30 -1.48 -19.49
N GLU A 223 -11.00 -2.37 -18.55
CA GLU A 223 -11.44 -2.27 -17.15
C GLU A 223 -10.86 -1.01 -16.48
N LEU A 224 -9.57 -0.71 -16.66
CA LEU A 224 -8.94 0.51 -16.14
C LEU A 224 -9.58 1.79 -16.70
N MET A 225 -9.98 1.78 -17.97
CA MET A 225 -10.62 2.92 -18.62
C MET A 225 -12.07 3.10 -18.19
N ALA A 226 -12.79 2.00 -17.94
CA ALA A 226 -14.20 1.99 -17.60
C ALA A 226 -14.49 1.97 -16.09
N ILE A 227 -13.46 1.81 -15.24
CA ILE A 227 -13.65 1.65 -13.80
C ILE A 227 -14.44 2.82 -13.20
N ASN A 228 -15.48 2.46 -12.47
CA ASN A 228 -16.28 3.40 -11.69
C ASN A 228 -15.88 3.29 -10.22
N GLN A 229 -15.43 4.39 -9.64
CA GLN A 229 -15.04 4.46 -8.23
C GLN A 229 -16.06 5.31 -7.47
N ASP A 230 -17.10 4.66 -6.95
CA ASP A 230 -18.21 5.32 -6.26
C ASP A 230 -17.77 5.93 -4.92
N ILE A 231 -17.90 7.25 -4.82
CA ILE A 231 -17.61 8.02 -3.60
C ILE A 231 -18.87 8.57 -2.94
N THR A 232 -20.05 8.31 -3.51
CA THR A 232 -21.30 8.92 -3.04
C THR A 232 -21.69 8.48 -1.63
N HIS A 233 -21.31 7.26 -1.22
CA HIS A 233 -21.54 6.75 0.12
C HIS A 233 -20.86 7.57 1.25
N LEU A 234 -19.85 8.39 0.91
CA LEU A 234 -19.19 9.30 1.86
C LEU A 234 -19.91 10.65 2.01
N ILE A 235 -20.87 10.95 1.13
CA ILE A 235 -21.63 12.21 1.19
C ILE A 235 -22.55 12.16 2.42
N GLY A 236 -22.51 13.22 3.23
CA GLY A 236 -23.30 13.35 4.45
C GLY A 236 -22.67 12.70 5.69
N THR A 237 -21.70 11.81 5.52
CA THR A 237 -20.89 11.25 6.63
C THR A 237 -19.55 11.96 6.78
N ASN A 238 -18.99 12.46 5.68
CA ASN A 238 -17.75 13.23 5.63
C ASN A 238 -17.99 14.69 5.21
N SER A 239 -17.01 15.55 5.49
CA SER A 239 -17.01 16.93 5.00
C SER A 239 -16.85 16.99 3.47
N ALA A 240 -17.33 18.06 2.84
CA ALA A 240 -17.20 18.23 1.38
C ALA A 240 -15.74 18.19 0.90
N GLU A 241 -14.82 18.74 1.71
CA GLU A 241 -13.38 18.72 1.44
C GLU A 241 -12.81 17.29 1.49
N GLU A 242 -13.18 16.49 2.49
CA GLU A 242 -12.75 15.08 2.60
C GLU A 242 -13.28 14.23 1.43
N VAL A 243 -14.52 14.45 1.01
CA VAL A 243 -15.12 13.74 -0.15
C VAL A 243 -14.40 14.13 -1.43
N GLU A 244 -14.14 15.42 -1.65
CA GLU A 244 -13.43 15.87 -2.85
C GLU A 244 -11.96 15.41 -2.87
N HIS A 245 -11.31 15.40 -1.71
CA HIS A 245 -9.97 14.81 -1.56
C HIS A 245 -9.99 13.32 -1.94
N GLY A 246 -10.93 12.54 -1.41
CA GLY A 246 -11.07 11.12 -1.75
C GLY A 246 -11.32 10.89 -3.24
N ARG A 247 -12.10 11.76 -3.90
CA ARG A 247 -12.39 11.70 -5.35
C ARG A 247 -11.12 11.91 -6.16
N LYS A 248 -10.32 12.90 -5.78
CA LYS A 248 -9.04 13.21 -6.42
C LYS A 248 -8.03 12.08 -6.23
N ILE A 249 -7.94 11.52 -5.02
CA ILE A 249 -7.03 10.40 -4.73
C ILE A 249 -7.44 9.15 -5.52
N SER A 250 -8.73 8.79 -5.56
CA SER A 250 -9.19 7.61 -6.31
C SER A 250 -8.92 7.77 -7.81
N LYS A 251 -9.11 8.98 -8.35
CA LYS A 251 -8.75 9.30 -9.73
C LYS A 251 -7.24 9.21 -9.99
N LEU A 252 -6.41 9.66 -9.05
CA LEU A 252 -4.95 9.50 -9.15
C LEU A 252 -4.51 8.02 -9.17
N TYR A 253 -5.17 7.13 -8.41
CA TYR A 253 -4.92 5.68 -8.51
C TYR A 253 -5.18 5.15 -9.92
N GLN A 254 -6.29 5.56 -10.55
CA GLN A 254 -6.63 5.17 -11.92
C GLN A 254 -5.57 5.68 -12.91
N LEU A 255 -5.20 6.97 -12.84
CA LEU A 255 -4.24 7.57 -13.75
C LEU A 255 -2.84 6.95 -13.60
N ALA A 256 -2.39 6.72 -12.36
CA ALA A 256 -1.12 6.06 -12.08
C ALA A 256 -1.09 4.62 -12.61
N ALA A 257 -2.18 3.86 -12.45
CA ALA A 257 -2.30 2.52 -13.00
C ALA A 257 -2.27 2.52 -14.54
N LEU A 258 -2.94 3.47 -15.20
CA LEU A 258 -2.90 3.64 -16.66
C LEU A 258 -1.49 4.03 -17.15
N ILE A 259 -0.79 4.91 -16.44
CA ILE A 259 0.61 5.27 -16.71
C ILE A 259 1.50 4.02 -16.61
N TYR A 260 1.41 3.29 -15.49
CA TYR A 260 2.16 2.05 -15.30
C TYR A 260 1.86 1.03 -16.40
N PHE A 261 0.58 0.83 -16.74
CA PHE A 261 0.16 -0.10 -17.78
C PHE A 261 0.80 0.22 -19.14
N GLU A 262 0.79 1.48 -19.59
CA GLU A 262 1.43 1.87 -20.85
C GLU A 262 2.96 1.71 -20.81
N ARG A 263 3.59 2.21 -19.73
CA ARG A 263 5.05 2.27 -19.60
C ARG A 263 5.68 0.90 -19.42
N VAL A 264 5.02 0.03 -18.65
CA VAL A 264 5.60 -1.23 -18.16
C VAL A 264 5.04 -2.44 -18.88
N LEU A 265 3.73 -2.52 -19.10
CA LEU A 265 3.11 -3.73 -19.68
C LEU A 265 3.02 -3.65 -21.20
N LYS A 266 2.80 -2.47 -21.77
CA LYS A 266 2.79 -2.28 -23.23
C LYS A 266 4.12 -1.82 -23.81
N HIS A 267 5.10 -1.47 -22.95
CA HIS A 267 6.41 -0.95 -23.33
C HIS A 267 6.36 0.26 -24.28
N TYR A 268 5.29 1.07 -24.23
CA TYR A 268 5.16 2.24 -25.09
C TYR A 268 5.86 3.45 -24.45
N SER A 269 6.87 3.99 -25.13
CA SER A 269 7.71 5.08 -24.61
C SER A 269 7.07 6.48 -24.72
N THR A 270 6.13 6.69 -25.65
CA THR A 270 5.55 8.01 -25.93
C THR A 270 4.26 7.89 -26.74
N GLY A 271 3.13 8.27 -26.14
CA GLY A 271 1.83 8.31 -26.83
C GLY A 271 0.96 9.45 -26.32
N GLY A 272 0.06 9.96 -27.16
CA GLY A 272 -0.82 11.09 -26.80
C GLY A 272 -1.73 10.79 -25.60
N ARG A 273 -2.07 9.50 -25.36
CA ARG A 273 -2.85 9.07 -24.19
C ARG A 273 -2.08 9.26 -22.88
N LEU A 274 -0.82 8.83 -22.85
CA LEU A 274 0.06 8.96 -21.69
C LEU A 274 0.27 10.43 -21.32
N ALA A 275 0.53 11.30 -22.31
CA ALA A 275 0.68 12.73 -22.09
C ALA A 275 -0.60 13.35 -21.49
N ARG A 276 -1.78 12.96 -21.99
CA ARG A 276 -3.08 13.41 -21.48
C ARG A 276 -3.30 12.96 -20.03
N TRP A 277 -3.06 11.69 -19.72
CA TRP A 277 -3.24 11.17 -18.35
C TRP A 277 -2.25 11.79 -17.36
N SER A 278 -1.02 12.04 -17.81
CA SER A 278 -0.01 12.72 -17.00
C SER A 278 -0.43 14.16 -16.70
N ALA A 279 -0.87 14.91 -17.72
CA ALA A 279 -1.37 16.28 -17.54
C ALA A 279 -2.56 16.33 -16.56
N GLU A 280 -3.55 15.45 -16.74
CA GLU A 280 -4.69 15.34 -15.83
C GLU A 280 -4.26 15.02 -14.38
N ALA A 281 -3.26 14.15 -14.20
CA ALA A 281 -2.74 13.81 -12.88
C ALA A 281 -2.01 15.01 -12.22
N PHE A 282 -1.22 15.77 -12.98
CA PHE A 282 -0.59 16.99 -12.48
C PHE A 282 -1.62 18.05 -12.08
N ASP A 283 -2.69 18.24 -12.86
CA ASP A 283 -3.78 19.15 -12.53
C ASP A 283 -4.45 18.76 -11.21
N ILE A 284 -4.63 17.45 -10.96
CA ILE A 284 -5.16 16.97 -9.67
C ILE A 284 -4.17 17.24 -8.53
N ILE A 285 -2.88 16.95 -8.71
CA ILE A 285 -1.86 17.17 -7.67
C ILE A 285 -1.77 18.64 -7.27
N GLN A 286 -1.87 19.57 -8.23
CA GLN A 286 -1.87 21.01 -7.94
C GLN A 286 -3.05 21.45 -7.07
N GLN A 287 -4.19 20.78 -7.19
CA GLN A 287 -5.40 21.07 -6.42
C GLN A 287 -5.50 20.30 -5.10
N LEU A 288 -4.57 19.38 -4.83
CA LEU A 288 -4.51 18.64 -3.57
C LEU A 288 -3.69 19.40 -2.54
N ASP A 289 -4.14 19.41 -1.28
CA ASP A 289 -3.35 19.95 -0.17
C ASP A 289 -2.20 19.01 0.24
N ILE A 290 -2.50 17.71 0.29
CA ILE A 290 -1.57 16.63 0.60
C ILE A 290 -1.88 15.41 -0.28
N CYS A 291 -0.90 14.53 -0.46
CA CYS A 291 -1.08 13.24 -1.14
C CYS A 291 -0.38 12.14 -0.33
N GLU A 292 -1.16 11.44 0.49
CA GLU A 292 -0.64 10.45 1.45
C GLU A 292 -0.42 9.06 0.84
N ARG A 293 -0.56 8.93 -0.48
CA ARG A 293 -0.62 7.65 -1.19
C ARG A 293 0.64 7.42 -2.02
N PRO A 294 1.58 6.58 -1.56
CA PRO A 294 2.84 6.32 -2.24
C PRO A 294 2.67 5.84 -3.68
N PHE A 295 1.82 4.84 -3.92
CA PHE A 295 1.61 4.25 -5.25
C PHE A 295 1.27 5.29 -6.33
N PRO A 296 0.15 6.04 -6.22
CA PRO A 296 -0.19 7.00 -7.27
C PRO A 296 0.80 8.16 -7.34
N LEU A 297 1.35 8.62 -6.21
CA LEU A 297 2.31 9.70 -6.20
C LEU A 297 3.60 9.33 -6.92
N PHE A 298 4.11 8.11 -6.69
CA PHE A 298 5.32 7.61 -7.33
C PHE A 298 5.20 7.61 -8.86
N PHE A 299 4.19 6.92 -9.40
CA PHE A 299 4.07 6.77 -10.85
C PHE A 299 3.76 8.07 -11.58
N VAL A 300 2.98 8.98 -10.97
CA VAL A 300 2.73 10.30 -11.55
C VAL A 300 4.00 11.16 -11.50
N ALA A 301 4.75 11.09 -10.40
CA ALA A 301 6.01 11.81 -10.27
C ALA A 301 7.08 11.35 -11.27
N CYS A 302 7.12 10.06 -11.61
CA CYS A 302 8.02 9.54 -12.65
C CYS A 302 7.82 10.21 -14.02
N GLU A 303 6.63 10.76 -14.29
CA GLU A 303 6.30 11.46 -15.54
C GLU A 303 6.59 12.98 -15.49
N ALA A 304 7.29 13.45 -14.45
CA ALA A 304 7.73 14.85 -14.35
C ALA A 304 8.98 15.12 -15.21
N HIS A 305 8.74 15.49 -16.46
CA HIS A 305 9.79 15.74 -17.46
C HIS A 305 10.25 17.20 -17.54
N THR A 306 9.67 18.10 -16.74
CA THR A 306 10.03 19.53 -16.70
C THR A 306 10.26 19.98 -15.26
N ASP A 307 11.09 21.01 -15.06
CA ASP A 307 11.35 21.59 -13.74
C ASP A 307 10.06 22.06 -13.05
N THR A 308 9.12 22.63 -13.80
CA THR A 308 7.81 23.05 -13.29
C THR A 308 7.02 21.86 -12.74
N GLN A 309 7.01 20.72 -13.44
CA GLN A 309 6.34 19.51 -12.95
C GLN A 309 7.07 18.93 -11.72
N ARG A 310 8.40 18.91 -11.73
CA ARG A 310 9.22 18.46 -10.59
C ARG A 310 8.96 19.32 -9.36
N GLU A 311 8.83 20.64 -9.53
CA GLU A 311 8.49 21.58 -8.44
C GLU A 311 7.12 21.27 -7.84
N VAL A 312 6.11 20.98 -8.67
CA VAL A 312 4.76 20.56 -8.20
C VAL A 312 4.86 19.31 -7.33
N ILE A 313 5.60 18.29 -7.76
CA ILE A 313 5.80 17.05 -7.00
C ILE A 313 6.55 17.29 -5.69
N LEU A 314 7.67 18.03 -5.73
CA LEU A 314 8.45 18.33 -4.53
C LEU A 314 7.63 19.18 -3.54
N SER A 315 6.75 20.05 -4.03
CA SER A 315 5.84 20.85 -3.21
C SER A 315 4.81 19.97 -2.48
N ILE A 316 4.12 19.05 -3.17
CA ILE A 316 3.15 18.14 -2.52
C ILE A 316 3.83 17.17 -1.55
N LEU A 317 5.04 16.68 -1.85
CA LEU A 317 5.83 15.84 -0.94
C LEU A 317 6.15 16.60 0.35
N ARG A 318 6.68 17.83 0.24
CA ARG A 318 7.00 18.69 1.40
C ARG A 318 5.77 19.00 2.24
N ARG A 319 4.63 19.31 1.62
CA ARG A 319 3.37 19.58 2.34
C ARG A 319 2.87 18.34 3.09
N THR A 320 2.87 17.19 2.42
CA THR A 320 2.42 15.92 3.00
C THR A 320 3.31 15.52 4.20
N GLN A 321 4.64 15.57 4.04
CA GLN A 321 5.59 15.23 5.11
C GLN A 321 5.43 16.13 6.36
N LYS A 322 5.04 17.39 6.18
CA LYS A 322 4.82 18.34 7.30
C LYS A 322 3.56 18.03 8.11
N VAL A 323 2.46 17.68 7.44
CA VAL A 323 1.14 17.51 8.10
C VAL A 323 1.08 16.22 8.92
N SER A 324 1.65 15.14 8.40
CA SER A 324 1.36 13.81 8.90
C SER A 324 2.54 13.16 9.62
N SER A 325 3.69 13.84 9.73
CA SER A 325 4.97 13.23 10.13
C SER A 325 5.26 11.90 9.38
N GLN A 326 4.66 11.73 8.19
CA GLN A 326 4.71 10.50 7.41
C GLN A 326 6.09 10.34 6.81
N ARG A 327 6.96 9.68 7.58
CA ARG A 327 8.21 9.08 7.10
C ARG A 327 7.99 8.03 6.02
N ARG A 328 6.74 7.58 5.84
CA ARG A 328 6.26 6.70 4.76
C ARG A 328 6.74 7.14 3.38
N LEU A 329 6.75 8.45 3.12
CA LEU A 329 7.11 9.00 1.82
C LEU A 329 8.61 9.22 1.64
N TYR A 330 9.43 8.97 2.65
CA TYR A 330 10.88 9.21 2.55
C TYR A 330 11.53 8.30 1.51
N ALA A 331 11.22 7.00 1.54
CA ALA A 331 11.71 6.05 0.54
C ALA A 331 11.20 6.41 -0.86
N VAL A 332 9.92 6.80 -0.97
CA VAL A 332 9.28 7.19 -2.23
C VAL A 332 9.95 8.42 -2.83
N HIS A 333 10.25 9.43 -2.02
CA HIS A 333 10.94 10.65 -2.45
C HIS A 333 12.31 10.31 -3.04
N GLY A 334 13.14 9.53 -2.34
CA GLY A 334 14.44 9.11 -2.88
C GLY A 334 14.35 8.31 -4.19
N MET A 335 13.33 7.45 -4.32
CA MET A 335 13.08 6.72 -5.57
C MET A 335 12.65 7.65 -6.72
N ILE A 336 11.82 8.66 -6.46
CA ILE A 336 11.39 9.66 -7.45
C ILE A 336 12.59 10.45 -7.97
N GLU A 337 13.44 10.96 -7.08
CA GLU A 337 14.63 11.72 -7.49
C GLU A 337 15.59 10.85 -8.29
N SER A 338 15.77 9.58 -7.88
CA SER A 338 16.57 8.61 -8.63
C SER A 338 16.02 8.37 -10.04
N MET A 339 14.69 8.32 -10.19
CA MET A 339 14.03 8.21 -11.50
C MET A 339 14.35 9.39 -12.40
N TRP A 340 14.25 10.61 -11.88
CA TRP A 340 14.57 11.82 -12.64
C TRP A 340 16.04 11.88 -13.05
N VAL A 341 16.96 11.53 -12.15
CA VAL A 341 18.39 11.46 -12.45
C VAL A 341 18.67 10.46 -13.58
N GLN A 342 18.06 9.28 -13.54
CA GLN A 342 18.24 8.28 -14.60
C GLN A 342 17.69 8.78 -15.94
N TYR A 343 16.54 9.46 -15.97
CA TYR A 343 16.02 10.05 -17.20
C TYR A 343 16.91 11.14 -17.77
N ASP A 344 17.41 12.04 -16.92
CA ASP A 344 18.29 13.12 -17.34
C ASP A 344 19.57 12.54 -17.96
N LEU A 345 20.16 11.51 -17.33
CA LEU A 345 21.33 10.81 -17.87
C LEU A 345 21.03 10.00 -19.16
N ALA A 346 19.86 9.35 -19.26
CA ALA A 346 19.48 8.55 -20.40
C ALA A 346 19.20 9.38 -21.66
N SER A 347 18.75 10.64 -21.47
CA SER A 347 18.56 11.60 -22.56
C SER A 347 19.88 11.93 -23.29
N ASP A 348 21.02 11.76 -22.61
CA ASP A 348 22.36 11.97 -23.16
C ASP A 348 22.97 10.70 -23.80
N GLN A 349 22.46 9.49 -23.51
CA GLN A 349 23.14 8.21 -23.83
C GLN A 349 22.37 7.25 -24.75
N GLY A 350 21.24 7.66 -25.33
CA GLY A 350 20.56 6.86 -26.36
C GLY A 350 19.47 5.91 -25.86
N GLY A 351 18.71 6.32 -24.84
CA GLY A 351 17.42 5.73 -24.47
C GLY A 351 17.51 4.46 -23.62
N THR A 352 17.21 4.58 -22.33
CA THR A 352 17.06 3.43 -21.41
C THR A 352 15.60 3.00 -21.35
N SER A 353 15.34 1.69 -21.31
CA SER A 353 14.00 1.13 -21.10
C SER A 353 13.42 1.60 -19.76
N TYR A 354 12.18 2.11 -19.76
CA TYR A 354 11.47 2.53 -18.53
C TYR A 354 11.50 1.44 -17.47
N VAL A 355 11.27 0.19 -17.88
CA VAL A 355 11.20 -0.97 -16.99
C VAL A 355 12.55 -1.25 -16.35
N ASP A 356 13.64 -1.15 -17.11
CA ASP A 356 14.98 -1.40 -16.56
C ASP A 356 15.39 -0.31 -15.57
N VAL A 357 15.01 0.94 -15.83
CA VAL A 357 15.22 2.05 -14.88
C VAL A 357 14.41 1.82 -13.60
N LEU A 358 13.12 1.50 -13.74
CA LEU A 358 12.24 1.21 -12.61
C LEU A 358 12.77 0.06 -11.76
N ASP A 359 13.13 -1.06 -12.40
CA ASP A 359 13.67 -2.24 -11.72
C ASP A 359 14.99 -1.92 -11.02
N THR A 360 15.85 -1.12 -11.65
CA THR A 360 17.13 -0.69 -11.05
C THR A 360 16.90 0.17 -9.82
N ILE A 361 15.98 1.13 -9.87
CA ILE A 361 15.66 2.01 -8.74
C ILE A 361 15.07 1.20 -7.59
N MET A 362 14.09 0.34 -7.88
CA MET A 362 13.48 -0.52 -6.86
C MET A 362 14.55 -1.43 -6.24
N SER A 363 15.39 -2.06 -7.06
CA SER A 363 16.48 -2.96 -6.64
C SER A 363 17.66 -2.26 -5.95
N SER A 364 17.82 -0.94 -6.11
CA SER A 364 18.84 -0.17 -5.39
C SER A 364 18.56 -0.08 -3.88
N ASN A 365 17.29 -0.27 -3.50
CA ASN A 365 16.91 -0.40 -2.11
C ASN A 365 17.32 -1.78 -1.60
N LYS A 366 18.15 -1.81 -0.54
CA LYS A 366 18.56 -3.05 0.14
C LYS A 366 17.37 -3.86 0.68
N LEU A 367 16.26 -3.17 0.94
CA LEU A 367 15.05 -3.68 1.57
C LEU A 367 13.86 -3.32 0.67
N LEU A 368 12.82 -4.17 0.64
CA LEU A 368 11.70 -4.04 -0.30
C LEU A 368 10.97 -2.69 -0.14
N PRO A 369 11.06 -1.72 -1.06
CA PRO A 369 10.35 -0.46 -0.91
C PRO A 369 8.84 -0.71 -0.83
N THR A 370 8.13 0.09 -0.04
CA THR A 370 6.67 0.00 0.04
C THR A 370 6.01 1.12 -0.76
N LEU A 371 5.04 0.75 -1.59
CA LEU A 371 4.13 1.69 -2.26
C LEU A 371 2.75 1.73 -1.59
N ALA A 372 2.63 1.19 -0.37
CA ALA A 372 1.42 1.18 0.45
C ALA A 372 1.26 2.43 1.32
#